data_AF-A0A7V2LL14-F1
#
_entry.id   AF-A0A7V2LL14-F1
#
_cell.length_a   1.000
_cell.length_b   1.000
_cell.length_c   1.000
_cell.angle_alpha   90.00
_cell.angle_beta   90.00
_cell.angle_gamma   90.00
#
_symmetry.space_group_name_H-M   'P 1'
#
loop_
_entity.id
_entity.type
_entity.pdbx_description
1 polymer ?
#
loop_
_entity_poly.entity_id
_entity_poly.type
_entity_poly.pdbx_seq_one_letter_code
_entity_poly.pdbx_strand_id
1 'polypeptide(L)'
;MVDSLVVIVGPTAVGKTAVSLELAQALGGEIVSADSRQVYRGMDIGTAKATASEQSLIPHHLLDIRNPDETITLGEYQKLAYAAIDGIHQRGRLPLLVGGTGQYVRAVVEGWQIPEVAPQVELRSLLEEQARREGKEAVFARLQELDPLSAERIDWRNL
;
A
#
# COMPACT_ATOMS: atom_id res chain seq x y z
N MET A 1 -9.94 21.42 -15.28
CA MET A 1 -10.44 20.04 -15.48
C MET A 1 -10.33 19.34 -14.14
N VAL A 2 -11.22 18.39 -13.83
CA VAL A 2 -11.05 17.55 -12.64
C VAL A 2 -10.07 16.45 -13.01
N ASP A 3 -8.98 16.32 -12.25
CA ASP A 3 -7.98 15.30 -12.49
C ASP A 3 -8.59 13.92 -12.22
N SER A 4 -8.56 13.04 -13.22
CA SER A 4 -9.22 11.73 -13.18
C SER A 4 -8.25 10.63 -12.76
N LEU A 5 -8.72 9.66 -11.98
CA LEU A 5 -7.98 8.45 -11.62
C LEU A 5 -8.84 7.23 -11.94
N VAL A 6 -8.31 6.28 -12.70
CA VAL A 6 -8.95 4.96 -12.89
C VAL A 6 -8.38 3.99 -11.87
N VAL A 7 -9.25 3.22 -11.21
CA VAL A 7 -8.83 2.27 -10.18
C VAL A 7 -9.28 0.86 -10.59
N ILE A 8 -8.32 -0.07 -10.72
CA ILE A 8 -8.56 -1.47 -11.07
C ILE A 8 -8.22 -2.35 -9.87
N VAL A 9 -9.26 -2.80 -9.17
CA VAL A 9 -9.15 -3.70 -8.01
C VAL A 9 -9.67 -5.09 -8.32
N GLY A 10 -9.14 -6.07 -7.61
CA GLY A 10 -9.59 -7.45 -7.69
C GLY A 10 -8.61 -8.41 -7.02
N PRO A 11 -9.03 -9.64 -6.70
CA PRO A 11 -8.15 -10.62 -6.06
C PRO A 11 -7.00 -11.04 -6.98
N THR A 12 -6.02 -11.74 -6.43
CA THR A 12 -4.90 -12.30 -7.21
C THR A 12 -5.43 -13.25 -8.29
N ALA A 13 -4.73 -13.32 -9.43
CA ALA A 13 -5.03 -14.23 -10.55
C ALA A 13 -6.35 -14.00 -11.33
N VAL A 14 -7.04 -12.87 -11.17
CA VAL A 14 -8.23 -12.53 -12.00
C VAL A 14 -7.90 -11.78 -13.30
N GLY A 15 -6.63 -11.71 -13.70
CA GLY A 15 -6.24 -11.08 -14.97
C GLY A 15 -6.13 -9.55 -14.96
N LYS A 16 -5.98 -8.92 -13.78
CA LYS A 16 -5.86 -7.45 -13.65
C LYS A 16 -4.78 -6.83 -14.53
N THR A 17 -3.61 -7.46 -14.60
CA THR A 17 -2.47 -6.97 -15.39
C THR A 17 -2.84 -6.85 -16.86
N ALA A 18 -3.41 -7.90 -17.46
CA ALA A 18 -3.82 -7.90 -18.86
C ALA A 18 -4.84 -6.78 -19.15
N VAL A 19 -5.90 -6.67 -18.34
CA VAL A 19 -6.92 -5.62 -18.49
C VAL A 19 -6.32 -4.22 -18.32
N SER A 20 -5.40 -4.04 -17.38
CA SER A 20 -4.76 -2.74 -17.16
C SER A 20 -3.88 -2.29 -18.32
N LEU A 21 -3.17 -3.23 -18.97
CA LEU A 21 -2.33 -2.93 -20.13
C LEU A 21 -3.18 -2.52 -21.34
N GLU A 22 -4.24 -3.28 -21.63
CA GLU A 22 -5.16 -2.96 -22.73
C GLU A 22 -5.82 -1.58 -22.52
N LEU A 23 -6.28 -1.31 -21.30
CA LEU A 23 -6.92 -0.04 -20.97
C LEU A 23 -5.94 1.13 -21.03
N ALA A 24 -4.72 0.97 -20.49
CA ALA A 24 -3.69 2.00 -20.55
C ALA A 24 -3.29 2.30 -21.99
N GLN A 25 -3.16 1.29 -22.85
CA GLN A 25 -2.86 1.49 -24.26
C GLN A 25 -3.97 2.26 -24.98
N ALA A 26 -5.23 1.88 -24.77
CA ALA A 26 -6.38 2.50 -25.42
C ALA A 26 -6.62 3.96 -24.98
N LEU A 27 -6.35 4.27 -23.71
CA LEU A 27 -6.60 5.59 -23.13
C LEU A 27 -5.35 6.47 -23.03
N GLY A 28 -4.20 5.98 -23.51
CA GLY A 28 -2.92 6.67 -23.37
C GLY A 28 -2.53 6.90 -21.90
N GLY A 29 -2.78 5.91 -21.04
CA GLY A 29 -2.52 5.95 -19.61
C GLY A 29 -1.19 5.36 -19.17
N GLU A 30 -0.91 5.49 -17.88
CA GLU A 30 0.26 4.93 -17.18
C GLU A 30 -0.22 4.20 -15.92
N ILE A 31 0.47 3.14 -15.50
CA ILE A 31 0.04 2.27 -14.40
C ILE A 31 0.80 2.61 -13.12
N VAL A 32 0.09 2.82 -12.01
CA VAL A 32 0.63 2.94 -10.66
C VAL A 32 0.28 1.67 -9.90
N SER A 33 1.29 0.90 -9.47
CA SER A 33 1.06 -0.34 -8.74
C SER A 33 0.51 -0.06 -7.32
N ALA A 34 -0.55 -0.78 -6.96
CA ALA A 34 -1.15 -0.83 -5.62
C ALA A 34 -1.07 -2.25 -5.04
N ASP A 35 0.10 -2.87 -5.19
CA ASP A 35 0.42 -4.18 -4.61
C ASP A 35 1.64 -4.08 -3.69
N SER A 36 1.44 -4.40 -2.42
CA SER A 36 2.47 -4.28 -1.37
C SER A 36 3.61 -5.28 -1.50
N ARG A 37 3.54 -6.23 -2.44
CA ARG A 37 4.64 -7.18 -2.73
C ARG A 37 5.43 -6.79 -3.98
N GLN A 38 4.81 -6.13 -4.95
CA GLN A 38 5.48 -5.74 -6.21
C GLN A 38 6.43 -4.56 -6.07
N VAL A 39 6.35 -3.84 -4.95
CA VAL A 39 7.30 -2.77 -4.57
C VAL A 39 8.75 -3.28 -4.38
N TYR A 40 8.95 -4.59 -4.20
CA TYR A 40 10.24 -5.17 -3.87
C TYR A 40 11.03 -5.68 -5.08
N ARG A 41 12.33 -5.33 -5.10
CA ARG A 41 13.32 -5.76 -6.10
C ARG A 41 13.54 -7.26 -6.10
N GLY A 42 13.60 -7.85 -7.29
CA GLY A 42 13.89 -9.27 -7.50
C GLY A 42 12.77 -10.22 -7.08
N MET A 43 11.65 -9.72 -6.55
CA MET A 43 10.47 -10.51 -6.20
C MET A 43 9.47 -10.54 -7.36
N ASP A 44 9.86 -11.12 -8.50
CA ASP A 44 9.07 -10.97 -9.74
C ASP A 44 8.02 -12.07 -9.92
N ILE A 45 8.46 -13.33 -9.90
CA ILE A 45 7.62 -14.50 -10.19
C ILE A 45 6.54 -14.68 -9.12
N GLY A 46 6.93 -14.70 -7.85
CA GLY A 46 6.01 -14.95 -6.72
C GLY A 46 5.00 -13.83 -6.46
N THR A 47 5.19 -12.66 -7.07
CA THR A 47 4.30 -11.50 -6.91
C THR A 47 3.50 -11.20 -8.17
N ALA A 48 3.65 -12.03 -9.21
CA ALA A 48 3.06 -11.82 -10.52
C ALA A 48 3.30 -10.40 -11.05
N LYS A 49 4.53 -9.90 -10.88
CA LYS A 49 4.94 -8.59 -11.38
C LYS A 49 4.89 -8.57 -12.91
N ALA A 50 4.49 -7.45 -13.48
CA ALA A 50 4.54 -7.25 -14.92
C ALA A 50 5.95 -7.54 -15.44
N THR A 51 6.05 -8.33 -16.51
CA THR A 51 7.30 -8.70 -17.16
C THR A 51 7.96 -7.48 -17.80
N ALA A 52 9.26 -7.55 -18.08
CA ALA A 52 9.97 -6.46 -18.78
C ALA A 52 9.35 -6.11 -20.15
N SER A 53 8.80 -7.12 -20.84
CA SER A 53 8.06 -6.92 -22.09
C SER A 53 6.74 -6.19 -21.91
N GLU A 54 6.03 -6.39 -20.79
CA GLU A 54 4.78 -5.66 -20.51
C GLU A 54 5.09 -4.23 -20.04
N GLN A 55 6.12 -4.07 -19.23
CA GLN A 55 6.58 -2.76 -18.74
C GLN A 55 7.14 -1.86 -19.86
N SER A 56 7.65 -2.44 -20.95
CA SER A 56 8.11 -1.65 -22.11
C SER A 56 6.97 -1.11 -22.97
N LEU A 57 5.77 -1.69 -22.86
CA LEU A 57 4.58 -1.24 -23.58
C LEU A 57 3.92 -0.05 -22.89
N ILE A 58 3.85 -0.08 -21.56
CA ILE A 58 3.19 0.92 -20.73
C ILE A 58 4.07 1.26 -19.53
N PRO A 59 4.35 2.54 -19.23
CA PRO A 59 5.08 2.92 -18.03
C PRO A 59 4.39 2.40 -16.76
N HIS A 60 5.15 1.70 -15.92
CA HIS A 60 4.71 1.25 -14.61
C HIS A 60 5.47 2.01 -13.52
N HIS A 61 4.73 2.51 -12.53
CA HIS A 61 5.25 3.22 -11.37
C HIS A 61 5.11 2.34 -10.12
N LEU A 62 5.99 2.58 -9.14
CA LEU A 62 6.01 1.90 -7.85
C LEU A 62 6.27 0.39 -7.90
N LEU A 63 6.91 -0.07 -8.97
CA LEU A 63 7.57 -1.38 -9.01
C LEU A 63 9.03 -1.21 -8.59
N ASP A 64 9.59 -2.20 -7.91
CA ASP A 64 11.05 -2.26 -7.66
C ASP A 64 11.63 -1.02 -6.94
N ILE A 65 10.85 -0.43 -6.03
CA ILE A 65 11.22 0.79 -5.29
C ILE A 65 11.98 0.51 -4.00
N ARG A 66 11.90 -0.72 -3.46
CA ARG A 66 12.57 -1.14 -2.22
C ARG A 66 13.29 -2.48 -2.38
N ASN A 67 14.33 -2.70 -1.59
CA ASN A 67 14.91 -4.03 -1.42
C ASN A 67 14.04 -4.85 -0.44
N PRO A 68 14.03 -6.20 -0.55
CA PRO A 68 13.19 -7.05 0.31
C PRO A 68 13.44 -6.93 1.82
N ASP A 69 14.61 -6.44 2.23
CA ASP A 69 15.01 -6.19 3.62
C ASP A 69 14.64 -4.78 4.12
N GLU A 70 14.11 -3.92 3.25
CA GLU A 70 13.65 -2.58 3.60
C GLU A 70 12.14 -2.58 3.86
N THR A 71 11.69 -1.85 4.87
CA THR A 71 10.25 -1.65 5.11
C THR A 71 9.72 -0.50 4.24
N ILE A 72 8.51 -0.65 3.72
CA ILE A 72 7.71 0.47 3.18
C ILE A 72 6.42 0.61 3.95
N THR A 73 6.22 1.78 4.53
CA THR A 73 5.01 2.12 5.28
C THR A 73 3.87 2.54 4.34
N LEU A 74 2.62 2.46 4.82
CA LEU A 74 1.47 2.97 4.08
C LEU A 74 1.61 4.46 3.75
N GLY A 75 2.15 5.26 4.68
CA GLY A 75 2.38 6.70 4.50
C GLY A 75 3.41 7.02 3.42
N GLU A 76 4.53 6.28 3.39
CA GLU A 76 5.52 6.42 2.31
C GLU A 76 4.94 6.02 0.96
N TYR A 77 4.24 4.89 0.89
CA TYR A 77 3.57 4.45 -0.33
C TYR A 77 2.59 5.52 -0.84
N GLN A 78 1.72 6.06 0.03
CA GLN A 78 0.73 7.07 -0.36
C GLN A 78 1.39 8.31 -0.96
N LYS A 79 2.48 8.81 -0.35
CA LYS A 79 3.24 9.95 -0.88
C LYS A 79 3.82 9.67 -2.26
N LEU A 80 4.42 8.49 -2.45
CA LEU A 80 4.97 8.07 -3.73
C LEU A 80 3.87 7.88 -4.79
N ALA A 81 2.71 7.36 -4.40
CA ALA A 81 1.57 7.19 -5.29
C ALA A 81 1.01 8.55 -5.75
N TYR A 82 0.85 9.52 -4.85
CA TYR A 82 0.46 10.88 -5.24
C TYR A 82 1.48 11.53 -6.16
N ALA A 83 2.78 11.44 -5.85
CA ALA A 83 3.82 11.97 -6.72
C ALA A 83 3.79 11.35 -8.14
N ALA A 84 3.55 10.04 -8.24
CA ALA A 84 3.41 9.35 -9.51
C ALA A 84 2.15 9.82 -10.27
N ILE A 85 1.01 9.86 -9.59
CA ILE A 85 -0.30 10.30 -10.14
C ILE A 85 -0.19 11.74 -10.66
N ASP A 86 0.31 12.66 -9.85
CA ASP A 86 0.48 14.07 -10.23
C ASP A 86 1.43 14.21 -11.42
N GLY A 87 2.52 13.43 -11.44
CA GLY A 87 3.45 13.39 -12.56
C GLY A 87 2.80 12.90 -13.86
N ILE A 88 1.93 11.89 -13.79
CA ILE A 88 1.18 11.36 -14.94
C ILE A 88 0.22 12.44 -15.46
N HIS A 89 -0.53 13.12 -14.58
CA HIS A 89 -1.42 14.21 -14.96
C HIS A 89 -0.68 15.37 -15.62
N GLN A 90 0.49 15.75 -15.10
CA GLN A 90 1.33 16.80 -15.69
C GLN A 90 1.81 16.46 -17.11
N ARG A 91 1.95 15.17 -17.44
CA ARG A 91 2.26 14.70 -18.81
C ARG A 91 1.02 14.64 -19.72
N GLY A 92 -0.16 15.01 -19.22
CA GLY A 92 -1.43 14.91 -19.96
C GLY A 92 -1.91 13.47 -20.16
N ARG A 93 -1.49 12.55 -19.28
CA ARG A 93 -1.77 11.12 -19.35
C ARG A 93 -2.78 10.72 -18.28
N LEU A 94 -3.43 9.56 -18.45
CA LEU A 94 -4.39 9.03 -17.48
C LEU A 94 -3.70 8.07 -16.49
N PRO A 95 -3.71 8.33 -15.18
CA PRO A 95 -3.20 7.37 -14.20
C PRO A 95 -4.21 6.24 -13.95
N LEU A 96 -3.69 5.01 -13.95
CA LEU A 96 -4.41 3.80 -13.58
C LEU A 96 -3.79 3.24 -12.29
N LEU A 97 -4.50 3.29 -11.16
CA LEU A 97 -4.10 2.64 -9.92
C LEU A 97 -4.54 1.17 -9.94
N VAL A 98 -3.60 0.25 -10.04
CA VAL A 98 -3.88 -1.18 -10.30
C VAL A 98 -3.29 -2.04 -9.19
N GLY A 99 -4.10 -2.87 -8.53
CA GLY A 99 -3.57 -3.75 -7.49
C GLY A 99 -4.59 -4.51 -6.67
N GLY A 100 -4.09 -5.19 -5.63
CA GLY A 100 -4.87 -6.00 -4.71
C GLY A 100 -4.76 -5.59 -3.24
N THR A 101 -3.84 -4.69 -2.89
CA THR A 101 -3.66 -4.26 -1.50
C THR A 101 -4.72 -3.23 -1.13
N GLY A 102 -5.81 -3.68 -0.50
CA GLY A 102 -6.97 -2.83 -0.20
C GLY A 102 -6.63 -1.58 0.63
N GLN A 103 -5.68 -1.66 1.57
CA GLN A 103 -5.24 -0.50 2.35
C GLN A 103 -4.55 0.56 1.49
N TYR A 104 -3.73 0.15 0.51
CA TYR A 104 -3.03 1.06 -0.40
C TYR A 104 -4.04 1.82 -1.26
N VAL A 105 -4.99 1.08 -1.85
CA VAL A 105 -6.04 1.67 -2.68
C VAL A 105 -6.91 2.65 -1.88
N ARG A 106 -7.40 2.25 -0.70
CA ARG A 106 -8.23 3.12 0.13
C ARG A 106 -7.49 4.36 0.60
N ALA A 107 -6.23 4.22 1.04
CA ALA A 107 -5.44 5.37 1.47
C ALA A 107 -5.31 6.43 0.38
N VAL A 108 -5.09 6.01 -0.87
CA VAL A 108 -4.97 6.93 -2.02
C VAL A 108 -6.34 7.52 -2.40
N VAL A 109 -7.36 6.67 -2.59
CA VAL A 109 -8.68 7.06 -3.12
C VAL A 109 -9.50 7.87 -2.12
N GLU A 110 -9.46 7.51 -0.84
CA GLU A 110 -10.22 8.17 0.23
C GLU A 110 -9.43 9.30 0.90
N GLY A 111 -8.18 9.54 0.51
CA GLY A 111 -7.36 10.63 1.05
C GLY A 111 -7.05 10.49 2.54
N TRP A 112 -6.69 9.29 2.98
CA TRP A 112 -6.43 9.03 4.41
C TRP A 112 -5.33 9.94 4.95
N GLN A 113 -5.56 10.54 6.11
CA GLN A 113 -4.54 11.29 6.83
C GLN A 113 -3.77 10.33 7.73
N ILE A 114 -2.61 9.91 7.26
CA ILE A 114 -1.75 8.97 7.99
C ILE A 114 -0.85 9.77 8.93
N PRO A 115 -0.90 9.54 10.26
CA PRO A 115 -0.04 10.24 11.20
C PRO A 115 1.45 10.04 10.88
N GLU A 116 2.21 11.13 10.83
CA GLU A 116 3.66 11.09 10.63
C GLU A 116 4.40 10.81 11.94
N VAL A 117 4.08 9.67 12.56
CA VAL A 117 4.70 9.24 13.82
C VAL A 117 5.62 8.06 13.51
N ALA A 118 6.91 8.24 13.78
CA ALA A 118 7.89 7.17 13.61
C ALA A 118 7.61 6.03 14.61
N PRO A 119 7.87 4.76 14.23
CA PRO A 119 7.81 3.64 15.16
C PRO A 119 8.72 3.86 16.37
N GLN A 120 8.18 3.68 17.58
CA GLN A 120 8.97 3.69 18.82
C GLN A 120 9.40 2.26 19.15
N VAL A 121 10.63 1.90 18.76
CA VAL A 121 11.13 0.53 18.83
C VAL A 121 11.25 0.06 20.27
N GLU A 122 11.76 0.91 21.17
CA GLU A 122 11.93 0.58 22.58
C GLU A 122 10.59 0.34 23.26
N LEU A 123 9.60 1.20 22.98
CA LEU A 123 8.25 1.03 23.51
C LEU A 123 7.61 -0.26 23.01
N ARG A 124 7.76 -0.59 21.72
CA ARG A 124 7.27 -1.84 21.15
C ARG A 124 7.86 -3.05 21.88
N SER A 125 9.17 -3.08 22.06
CA SER A 125 9.84 -4.18 22.77
C SER A 125 9.39 -4.31 24.22
N LEU A 126 9.17 -3.19 24.92
CA LEU A 126 8.64 -3.21 26.29
C LEU A 126 7.24 -3.80 26.36
N LEU A 127 6.34 -3.42 25.45
CA LEU A 127 4.97 -3.92 25.40
C LEU A 127 4.91 -5.40 24.99
N GLU A 128 5.74 -5.83 24.04
CA GLU A 128 5.87 -7.23 23.64
C GLU A 128 6.36 -8.13 24.80
N GLU A 129 7.35 -7.66 25.56
CA GLU A 129 7.85 -8.39 26.73
C GLU A 129 6.82 -8.43 27.86
N GLN A 130 6.10 -7.33 28.10
CA GLN A 130 4.99 -7.31 29.06
C GLN A 130 3.94 -8.36 28.68
N ALA A 131 3.51 -8.40 27.42
CA ALA A 131 2.54 -9.38 26.96
C ALA A 131 3.02 -10.83 27.05
N ARG A 132 4.31 -11.06 26.85
CA ARG A 132 4.92 -12.39 27.01
C ARG A 132 4.89 -12.84 28.47
N ARG A 133 5.11 -11.94 29.42
CA ARG A 133 5.19 -12.24 30.85
C ARG A 133 3.84 -12.28 31.54
N GLU A 134 2.93 -11.38 31.17
CA GLU A 134 1.69 -11.09 31.91
C GLU A 134 0.42 -11.43 31.10
N GLY A 135 0.57 -11.74 29.80
CA GLY A 135 -0.54 -11.96 28.88
C GLY A 135 -0.91 -10.70 28.08
N LYS A 136 -1.56 -10.90 26.92
CA LYS A 136 -1.98 -9.80 26.04
C LYS A 136 -3.04 -8.92 26.70
N GLU A 137 -3.84 -9.51 27.57
CA GLU A 137 -4.89 -8.89 28.36
C GLU A 137 -4.34 -7.79 29.27
N ALA A 138 -3.13 -7.96 29.82
CA ALA A 138 -2.48 -6.95 30.66
C ALA A 138 -2.14 -5.68 29.85
N VAL A 139 -1.66 -5.84 28.62
CA VAL A 139 -1.40 -4.71 27.72
C VAL A 139 -2.70 -4.07 27.24
N PHE A 140 -3.73 -4.88 26.97
CA PHE A 140 -5.05 -4.39 26.58
C PHE A 140 -5.75 -3.63 27.72
N ALA A 141 -5.62 -4.06 28.98
CA ALA A 141 -6.14 -3.33 30.14
C ALA A 141 -5.53 -1.93 30.24
N ARG A 142 -4.22 -1.79 29.96
CA ARG A 142 -3.56 -0.49 29.87
C ARG A 142 -4.12 0.39 28.74
N LEU A 143 -4.48 -0.21 27.59
CA LEU A 143 -5.17 0.52 26.52
C LEU A 143 -6.55 1.00 26.99
N GLN A 144 -7.32 0.16 27.69
CA GLN A 144 -8.64 0.55 28.23
C GLN A 144 -8.56 1.73 29.19
N GLU A 145 -7.48 1.85 29.97
CA GLU A 145 -7.27 2.98 30.88
C GLU A 145 -6.86 4.27 30.15
N LEU A 146 -6.02 4.17 29.11
CA LEU A 146 -5.46 5.32 28.40
C LEU A 146 -6.35 5.85 27.26
N ASP A 147 -7.01 4.95 26.53
CA ASP A 147 -7.87 5.25 25.39
C ASP A 147 -9.02 4.21 25.29
N PRO A 148 -10.10 4.39 26.09
CA PRO A 148 -11.25 3.50 26.07
C PRO A 148 -11.92 3.38 24.70
N LEU A 149 -11.94 4.47 23.92
CA LEU A 149 -12.60 4.51 22.60
C LEU A 149 -11.88 3.63 21.58
N SER A 150 -10.54 3.64 21.59
CA SER A 150 -9.76 2.70 20.78
C SER A 150 -9.91 1.27 21.27
N ALA A 151 -9.99 1.05 22.59
CA ALA A 151 -10.16 -0.29 23.17
C ALA A 151 -11.49 -0.95 22.75
N GLU A 152 -12.56 -0.19 22.52
CA GLU A 152 -13.83 -0.72 22.00
C GLU A 152 -13.72 -1.30 20.58
N ARG A 153 -12.73 -0.85 19.80
CA ARG A 153 -12.58 -1.17 18.36
C ARG A 153 -11.48 -2.20 18.09
N ILE A 154 -10.58 -2.43 19.05
CA ILE A 154 -9.42 -3.31 18.91
C ILE A 154 -9.68 -4.59 19.72
N ASP A 155 -9.59 -5.74 19.07
CA ASP A 155 -9.66 -7.03 19.78
C ASP A 155 -8.38 -7.25 20.58
N TRP A 156 -8.50 -7.59 21.88
CA TRP A 156 -7.37 -7.81 22.77
C TRP A 156 -6.37 -8.89 22.28
N ARG A 157 -6.81 -9.79 21.40
CA ARG A 157 -5.95 -10.83 20.79
C ARG A 157 -5.02 -10.27 19.73
N ASN A 158 -5.33 -9.09 19.18
CA ASN A 158 -4.58 -8.39 18.13
C ASN A 158 -3.41 -7.56 18.72
N LEU A 159 -2.55 -8.25 19.47
CA LEU A 159 -1.26 -7.78 19.95
C LEU A 159 -0.12 -8.47 19.20
#